data_AF-A0AAX4P7C3-F1
#
_entry.id   AF-A0AAX4P7C3-F1
#
_cell.length_a   1.000
_cell.length_b   1.000
_cell.length_c   1.000
_cell.angle_alpha   90.00
_cell.angle_beta   90.00
_cell.angle_gamma   90.00
#
_symmetry.space_group_name_H-M   'P 1'
#
loop_
_entity.id
_entity.type
_entity.pdbx_description
1 polymer ?
#
loop_
_entity_poly.entity_id
_entity_poly.type
_entity_poly.pdbx_seq_one_letter_code
_entity_poly.pdbx_strand_id
1 'polypeptide(L)'
;MRLRGNESALRHFGLRLLSSGETCARNLRGRAAAPPLLSRLGAEASPRSSIPALSALSSVRSSYPDKAPGSGRLGLVRAMASKTTHTEPFKLALCQLQVTADKDANIASACKAVREAASNGAQVVILPEMWNCPYSNDSFPVYAEDLDSEDSPSTQALSTLAKDLSVYIIGGSIPERQKDRLYNTCCVFDPGGEVVAKYRKCHLFDIDIPGKITFKESDTLTCGDSLTVVETEHGKIGLGICYDLRFPELAMIYAKRGVQLIVYPGAFNMVTGPVHWQLLQQARAVDNQLYVATCSPARDDGASYTAWGHSTVVGPFAEVVASLDEKPGIAYADIDFKQCEERRQNMPLTKQRRADLYDLNDCRNKVGFRF
;
A
#
# COMPACT_ATOMS: atom_id res chain seq x y z
N MET A 1 -11.77 56.81 -20.80
CA MET A 1 -12.14 57.96 -19.94
C MET A 1 -11.52 57.75 -18.55
N ARG A 2 -11.25 58.80 -17.76
CA ARG A 2 -10.55 58.67 -16.45
C ARG A 2 -11.49 58.30 -15.30
N LEU A 3 -10.98 57.56 -14.32
CA LEU A 3 -11.00 57.76 -12.84
C LEU A 3 -10.26 56.54 -12.23
N ARG A 4 -9.14 56.68 -11.49
CA ARG A 4 -9.03 56.94 -10.03
C ARG A 4 -9.95 56.04 -9.19
N GLY A 5 -9.51 55.14 -8.30
CA GLY A 5 -8.14 54.70 -7.92
C GLY A 5 -7.90 54.74 -6.40
N ASN A 6 -7.10 53.83 -5.84
CA ASN A 6 -6.51 53.97 -4.50
C ASN A 6 -5.28 53.06 -4.30
N GLU A 7 -4.38 53.43 -3.38
CA GLU A 7 -3.17 52.67 -3.00
C GLU A 7 -3.18 52.31 -1.49
N SER A 8 -2.20 51.48 -1.07
CA SER A 8 -1.78 51.22 0.32
C SER A 8 -2.73 50.35 1.19
N ALA A 9 -2.25 49.52 2.12
CA ALA A 9 -0.88 49.05 2.43
C ALA A 9 -0.92 47.79 3.34
N LEU A 10 0.28 47.32 3.76
CA LEU A 10 0.58 46.20 4.69
C LEU A 10 0.44 44.81 4.05
N ARG A 11 1.49 44.01 3.80
CA ARG A 11 2.69 43.60 4.60
C ARG A 11 2.28 42.94 5.92
N HIS A 12 2.72 41.73 6.31
CA HIS A 12 3.89 40.94 5.91
C HIS A 12 3.61 39.42 5.96
N PHE A 13 4.26 38.64 5.10
CA PHE A 13 5.25 37.64 5.52
C PHE A 13 6.18 37.36 4.33
N GLY A 14 7.46 37.13 4.58
CA GLY A 14 8.46 36.98 3.51
C GLY A 14 9.34 35.76 3.71
N LEU A 15 9.38 34.88 2.71
CA LEU A 15 10.51 34.00 2.46
C LEU A 15 11.12 34.39 1.12
N ARG A 16 12.42 34.68 1.12
CA ARG A 16 13.21 34.78 -0.12
C ARG A 16 13.65 33.38 -0.52
N LEU A 17 13.46 33.04 -1.79
CA LEU A 17 14.27 32.01 -2.43
C LEU A 17 15.73 32.47 -2.45
N LEU A 18 16.64 31.55 -2.14
CA LEU A 18 18.05 31.62 -2.53
C LEU A 18 18.42 30.26 -3.11
N SER A 19 19.07 30.29 -4.27
CA SER A 19 19.49 29.12 -5.05
C SER A 19 20.98 29.21 -5.35
N SER A 20 21.60 28.05 -5.57
CA SER A 20 23.01 27.83 -5.98
C SER A 20 24.10 28.30 -5.02
N GLY A 21 25.29 27.68 -5.11
CA GLY A 21 26.49 28.08 -4.37
C GLY A 21 27.16 26.98 -3.54
N GLU A 22 27.91 26.12 -4.24
CA GLU A 22 29.06 25.30 -3.79
C GLU A 22 29.56 25.42 -2.33
N THR A 23 29.73 24.28 -1.64
CA THR A 23 31.06 23.70 -1.25
C THR A 23 30.92 22.67 -0.12
N CYS A 24 31.73 21.59 -0.17
CA CYS A 24 32.00 20.76 1.01
C CYS A 24 33.32 19.99 0.87
N ALA A 25 34.42 20.54 1.42
CA ALA A 25 35.67 19.81 1.64
C ALA A 25 36.63 20.54 2.59
N ARG A 26 36.65 20.17 3.89
CA ARG A 26 37.86 19.79 4.66
C ARG A 26 37.61 19.62 6.16
N ASN A 27 38.39 18.72 6.76
CA ASN A 27 38.47 18.45 8.20
C ASN A 27 38.97 19.67 9.00
N LEU A 28 38.70 19.67 10.32
CA LEU A 28 39.78 19.67 11.32
C LEU A 28 39.30 19.17 12.71
N ARG A 29 40.25 18.96 13.62
CA ARG A 29 40.10 18.32 14.95
C ARG A 29 40.12 19.37 16.07
N GLY A 30 39.35 19.20 17.17
CA GLY A 30 39.39 20.12 18.33
C GLY A 30 38.91 19.48 19.64
N ARG A 31 39.81 19.36 20.63
CA ARG A 31 39.60 18.63 21.91
C ARG A 31 38.76 19.39 22.96
N ALA A 32 37.94 18.61 23.69
CA ALA A 32 37.75 18.56 25.17
C ALA A 32 37.52 19.82 26.04
N ALA A 33 36.53 19.74 26.95
CA ALA A 33 36.70 19.94 28.41
C ALA A 33 35.42 19.60 29.22
N ALA A 34 35.58 19.24 30.51
CA ALA A 34 34.55 19.11 31.58
C ALA A 34 35.29 18.97 32.95
N PRO A 35 34.65 19.00 34.15
CA PRO A 35 33.29 19.38 34.55
C PRO A 35 33.33 20.66 35.44
N PRO A 36 32.54 20.89 36.55
CA PRO A 36 32.43 20.05 37.76
C PRO A 36 30.98 19.88 38.35
N LEU A 37 30.88 19.26 39.53
CA LEU A 37 29.66 18.83 40.25
C LEU A 37 29.34 19.67 41.51
N LEU A 38 28.06 19.66 41.93
CA LEU A 38 27.49 19.81 43.31
C LEU A 38 25.99 19.40 43.21
N SER A 39 25.36 18.45 43.94
CA SER A 39 25.22 18.16 45.40
C SER A 39 24.53 19.32 46.15
N ARG A 40 23.43 19.18 46.93
CA ARG A 40 22.74 18.09 47.72
C ARG A 40 21.27 18.54 48.04
N LEU A 41 20.33 17.80 48.67
CA LEU A 41 20.23 16.41 49.20
C LEU A 41 19.25 15.58 48.30
N GLY A 42 18.18 14.82 48.66
CA GLY A 42 17.45 14.43 49.89
C GLY A 42 16.22 15.31 50.26
N ALA A 43 15.11 14.81 50.84
CA ALA A 43 14.63 13.45 51.23
C ALA A 43 13.07 13.52 51.53
N GLU A 44 12.26 12.53 51.96
CA GLU A 44 12.41 11.10 52.34
C GLU A 44 11.05 10.32 52.40
N ALA A 45 11.12 8.98 52.54
CA ALA A 45 10.16 8.05 53.21
C ALA A 45 8.77 7.65 52.61
N SER A 46 8.23 6.55 53.16
CA SER A 46 7.01 5.79 52.77
C SER A 46 6.27 5.33 54.04
N PRO A 47 5.04 4.79 53.97
CA PRO A 47 4.89 3.40 54.41
C PRO A 47 3.99 2.50 53.54
N ARG A 48 3.92 1.22 53.91
CA ARG A 48 3.26 0.10 53.21
C ARG A 48 1.85 -0.19 53.76
N SER A 49 1.03 -0.89 52.97
CA SER A 49 -0.01 -1.83 53.45
C SER A 49 -0.11 -3.02 52.50
N SER A 50 -0.59 -4.18 52.96
CA SER A 50 -0.39 -5.45 52.26
C SER A 50 -1.45 -6.52 52.54
N ILE A 51 -1.84 -7.27 51.49
CA ILE A 51 -2.34 -8.68 51.54
C ILE A 51 -3.76 -8.81 52.17
N PRO A 52 -4.67 -9.71 51.70
CA PRO A 52 -4.36 -11.06 51.22
C PRO A 52 -4.94 -11.49 49.86
N ALA A 53 -4.44 -12.63 49.39
CA ALA A 53 -5.07 -13.45 48.36
C ALA A 53 -6.11 -14.40 48.99
N LEU A 54 -7.06 -14.88 48.17
CA LEU A 54 -8.01 -15.93 48.51
C LEU A 54 -8.04 -16.96 47.37
N SER A 55 -8.27 -18.23 47.71
CA SER A 55 -8.03 -19.36 46.82
C SER A 55 -9.28 -20.24 46.63
N ALA A 56 -9.13 -21.20 45.71
CA ALA A 56 -9.86 -22.47 45.61
C ALA A 56 -11.24 -22.50 44.92
N LEU A 57 -11.34 -23.49 44.00
CA LEU A 57 -12.50 -24.33 43.67
C LEU A 57 -13.78 -23.64 43.16
N SER A 58 -14.33 -24.03 42.01
CA SER A 58 -14.77 -25.41 41.76
C SER A 58 -14.89 -25.77 40.27
N SER A 59 -14.79 -27.07 39.97
CA SER A 59 -15.10 -27.62 38.66
C SER A 59 -16.60 -27.84 38.49
N VAL A 60 -17.17 -27.41 37.36
CA VAL A 60 -18.50 -27.86 36.89
C VAL A 60 -18.35 -28.52 35.54
N ARG A 61 -18.28 -29.86 35.53
CA ARG A 61 -18.59 -30.64 34.34
C ARG A 61 -20.12 -30.69 34.21
N SER A 62 -20.65 -30.24 33.09
CA SER A 62 -22.03 -30.55 32.69
C SER A 62 -21.97 -31.55 31.53
N SER A 63 -22.73 -32.64 31.61
CA SER A 63 -22.63 -33.79 30.71
C SER A 63 -24.00 -34.34 30.35
N TYR A 64 -24.36 -34.26 29.07
CA TYR A 64 -25.53 -34.89 28.45
C TYR A 64 -25.17 -35.27 27.00
N PRO A 65 -25.90 -36.21 26.34
CA PRO A 65 -25.21 -37.42 25.85
C PRO A 65 -25.30 -37.64 24.33
N ASP A 66 -24.67 -38.73 23.88
CA ASP A 66 -24.66 -39.20 22.50
C ASP A 66 -26.06 -39.38 21.86
N LYS A 67 -26.18 -38.96 20.59
CA LYS A 67 -26.23 -39.90 19.46
C LYS A 67 -26.17 -39.20 18.09
N ALA A 68 -25.25 -39.68 17.24
CA ALA A 68 -25.31 -39.53 15.78
C ALA A 68 -26.04 -40.75 15.16
N PRO A 69 -26.34 -40.82 13.84
CA PRO A 69 -25.29 -40.84 12.79
C PRO A 69 -25.59 -39.97 11.54
N GLY A 70 -24.52 -39.53 10.87
CA GLY A 70 -24.58 -38.89 9.55
C GLY A 70 -23.21 -38.99 8.86
N SER A 71 -23.10 -39.84 7.83
CA SER A 71 -21.82 -40.16 7.21
C SER A 71 -21.32 -39.05 6.28
N GLY A 72 -20.11 -38.55 6.54
CA GLY A 72 -19.37 -37.67 5.63
C GLY A 72 -17.87 -37.78 5.89
N ARG A 73 -17.07 -38.10 4.86
CA ARG A 73 -15.60 -38.14 4.97
C ARG A 73 -15.04 -36.73 5.14
N LEU A 74 -14.82 -36.29 6.37
CA LEU A 74 -14.04 -35.08 6.61
C LEU A 74 -12.57 -35.38 6.31
N GLY A 75 -12.01 -34.74 5.28
CA GLY A 75 -10.59 -34.83 4.97
C GLY A 75 -9.76 -34.29 6.13
N LEU A 76 -8.67 -34.98 6.48
CA LEU A 76 -7.76 -34.53 7.53
C LEU A 76 -7.04 -33.26 7.07
N VAL A 77 -7.58 -32.09 7.41
CA VAL A 77 -6.93 -30.80 7.18
C VAL A 77 -5.65 -30.78 8.00
N ARG A 78 -4.53 -31.07 7.32
CA ARG A 78 -3.20 -31.08 7.92
C ARG A 78 -2.85 -29.64 8.28
N ALA A 79 -3.02 -29.30 9.56
CA ALA A 79 -2.61 -28.01 10.09
C ALA A 79 -1.14 -27.78 9.74
N MET A 80 -0.89 -26.88 8.78
CA MET A 80 0.45 -26.41 8.48
C MET A 80 0.93 -25.67 9.72
N ALA A 81 1.97 -26.20 10.36
CA ALA A 81 2.64 -25.49 11.44
C ALA A 81 3.07 -24.13 10.92
N SER A 82 2.82 -23.06 11.71
CA SER A 82 3.18 -21.70 11.35
C SER A 82 4.67 -21.64 11.00
N LYS A 83 5.00 -21.56 9.71
CA LYS A 83 6.38 -21.29 9.29
C LYS A 83 6.79 -19.96 9.93
N THR A 84 7.96 -19.92 10.53
CA THR A 84 8.61 -18.65 10.88
C THR A 84 8.77 -17.84 9.61
N THR A 85 8.08 -16.70 9.52
CA THR A 85 8.22 -15.74 8.42
C THR A 85 9.68 -15.30 8.34
N HIS A 86 10.31 -15.40 7.17
CA HIS A 86 11.71 -15.03 7.01
C HIS A 86 11.78 -13.51 6.82
N THR A 87 11.91 -12.80 7.93
CA THR A 87 12.01 -11.33 8.03
C THR A 87 13.34 -10.78 7.48
N GLU A 88 13.90 -11.37 6.44
CA GLU A 88 15.10 -10.86 5.78
C GLU A 88 14.71 -9.82 4.72
N PRO A 89 15.52 -8.76 4.53
CA PRO A 89 15.19 -7.72 3.57
C PRO A 89 15.04 -8.27 2.16
N PHE A 90 14.02 -7.81 1.44
CA PHE A 90 13.74 -8.23 0.07
C PHE A 90 13.65 -7.01 -0.84
N LYS A 91 14.04 -7.17 -2.11
CA LYS A 91 13.99 -6.05 -3.07
C LYS A 91 12.64 -5.98 -3.77
N LEU A 92 12.02 -4.81 -3.67
CA LEU A 92 10.79 -4.42 -4.35
C LEU A 92 11.13 -3.58 -5.59
N ALA A 93 10.39 -3.78 -6.69
CA ALA A 93 10.46 -2.95 -7.89
C ALA A 93 9.09 -2.38 -8.29
N LEU A 94 9.07 -1.11 -8.68
CA LEU A 94 7.89 -0.40 -9.22
C LEU A 94 8.13 -0.06 -10.69
N CYS A 95 7.42 -0.72 -11.60
CA CYS A 95 7.57 -0.51 -13.04
C CYS A 95 6.61 0.58 -13.52
N GLN A 96 7.09 1.82 -13.64
CA GLN A 96 6.33 2.94 -14.20
C GLN A 96 6.35 2.82 -15.73
N LEU A 97 5.29 2.25 -16.30
CA LEU A 97 5.17 1.96 -17.73
C LEU A 97 4.56 3.14 -18.50
N GLN A 98 5.02 3.38 -19.74
CA GLN A 98 4.18 4.06 -20.72
C GLN A 98 3.02 3.13 -21.08
N VAL A 99 1.79 3.63 -21.05
CA VAL A 99 0.58 2.89 -21.43
C VAL A 99 0.03 3.50 -22.71
N THR A 100 -0.29 2.66 -23.70
CA THR A 100 -0.72 3.06 -25.05
C THR A 100 -2.08 2.45 -25.39
N ALA A 101 -2.61 2.76 -26.58
CA ALA A 101 -3.78 2.08 -27.15
C ALA A 101 -3.46 0.69 -27.75
N ASP A 102 -2.19 0.27 -27.82
CA ASP A 102 -1.81 -1.05 -28.30
C ASP A 102 -1.60 -1.99 -27.11
N LYS A 103 -2.53 -2.94 -26.91
CA LYS A 103 -2.48 -3.92 -25.81
C LYS A 103 -1.22 -4.78 -25.90
N ASP A 104 -0.82 -5.21 -27.09
CA ASP A 104 0.31 -6.13 -27.25
C ASP A 104 1.63 -5.39 -27.02
N ALA A 105 1.72 -4.12 -27.43
CA ALA A 105 2.83 -3.24 -27.06
C ALA A 105 2.89 -2.96 -25.55
N ASN A 106 1.74 -2.82 -24.88
CA ASN A 106 1.66 -2.67 -23.43
C ASN A 106 2.15 -3.95 -22.71
N ILE A 107 1.71 -5.13 -23.14
CA ILE A 107 2.15 -6.44 -22.62
C ILE A 107 3.65 -6.65 -22.86
N ALA A 108 4.16 -6.36 -24.07
CA ALA A 108 5.59 -6.45 -24.35
C ALA A 108 6.42 -5.50 -23.47
N SER A 109 5.93 -4.29 -23.21
CA SER A 109 6.58 -3.30 -22.35
C SER A 109 6.58 -3.71 -20.87
N ALA A 110 5.46 -4.23 -20.36
CA ALA A 110 5.36 -4.79 -19.02
C ALA A 110 6.31 -5.98 -18.84
N CYS A 111 6.31 -6.92 -19.79
CA CYS A 111 7.21 -8.08 -19.78
C CYS A 111 8.68 -7.66 -19.79
N LYS A 112 9.06 -6.66 -20.59
CA LYS A 112 10.42 -6.12 -20.59
C LYS A 112 10.80 -5.55 -19.21
N ALA A 113 9.95 -4.69 -18.64
CA ALA A 113 10.23 -4.03 -17.36
C ALA A 113 10.34 -5.04 -16.20
N VAL A 114 9.52 -6.10 -16.19
CA VAL A 114 9.60 -7.16 -15.18
C VAL A 114 10.88 -8.01 -15.34
N ARG A 115 11.29 -8.35 -16.58
CA ARG A 115 12.58 -9.04 -16.80
C ARG A 115 13.78 -8.18 -16.36
N GLU A 116 13.71 -6.86 -16.57
CA GLU A 116 14.71 -5.91 -16.10
C GLU A 116 14.71 -5.80 -14.55
N ALA A 117 13.53 -5.77 -13.92
CA ALA A 117 13.41 -5.74 -12.47
C ALA A 117 14.02 -6.98 -11.80
N ALA A 118 13.69 -8.17 -12.31
CA ALA A 118 14.22 -9.43 -11.79
C ALA A 118 15.73 -9.57 -12.02
N SER A 119 16.27 -9.10 -13.16
CA SER A 119 17.72 -9.14 -13.41
C SER A 119 18.52 -8.18 -12.49
N ASN A 120 17.86 -7.13 -11.97
CA ASN A 120 18.37 -6.28 -10.89
C ASN A 120 18.13 -6.84 -9.47
N GLY A 121 17.62 -8.07 -9.38
CA GLY A 121 17.40 -8.82 -8.14
C GLY A 121 16.11 -8.47 -7.39
N ALA A 122 15.10 -7.90 -8.04
CA ALA A 122 13.79 -7.71 -7.43
C ALA A 122 13.08 -9.07 -7.23
N GLN A 123 12.53 -9.28 -6.04
CA GLN A 123 11.80 -10.51 -5.65
C GLN A 123 10.28 -10.30 -5.69
N VAL A 124 9.85 -9.05 -5.56
CA VAL A 124 8.46 -8.62 -5.76
C VAL A 124 8.47 -7.46 -6.76
N VAL A 125 7.71 -7.59 -7.84
CA VAL A 125 7.59 -6.59 -8.90
C VAL A 125 6.15 -6.10 -8.98
N ILE A 126 5.95 -4.78 -9.06
CA ILE A 126 4.63 -4.13 -9.10
C ILE A 126 4.47 -3.41 -10.45
N LEU A 127 3.35 -3.70 -11.13
CA LEU A 127 2.89 -2.96 -12.31
C LEU A 127 1.85 -1.88 -11.94
N PRO A 128 1.52 -0.92 -12.83
CA PRO A 128 0.61 0.18 -12.50
C PRO A 128 -0.87 -0.13 -12.74
N GLU A 129 -1.77 0.78 -12.34
CA GLU A 129 -3.21 0.67 -12.64
C GLU A 129 -3.50 0.73 -14.14
N MET A 130 -4.42 -0.11 -14.60
CA MET A 130 -4.90 -0.23 -15.99
C MET A 130 -3.75 -0.33 -17.03
N TRP A 131 -2.68 -1.06 -16.71
CA TRP A 131 -1.45 -1.03 -17.49
C TRP A 131 -1.57 -1.58 -18.93
N ASN A 132 -2.62 -2.35 -19.23
CA ASN A 132 -2.84 -2.94 -20.55
C ASN A 132 -3.73 -2.10 -21.48
N CYS A 133 -4.31 -0.98 -21.02
CA CYS A 133 -5.27 -0.17 -21.80
C CYS A 133 -5.26 1.34 -21.45
N PRO A 134 -5.72 2.22 -22.35
CA PRO A 134 -5.95 3.62 -21.99
C PRO A 134 -6.98 3.75 -20.84
N TYR A 135 -6.72 4.64 -19.88
CA TYR A 135 -7.60 4.85 -18.72
C TYR A 135 -8.84 5.67 -19.12
N SER A 136 -9.87 5.01 -19.68
CA SER A 136 -11.14 5.66 -20.01
C SER A 136 -12.33 4.68 -20.00
N ASN A 137 -13.53 5.22 -19.70
CA ASN A 137 -14.78 4.47 -19.64
C ASN A 137 -15.14 3.77 -20.97
N ASP A 138 -14.72 4.32 -22.11
CA ASP A 138 -14.93 3.70 -23.44
C ASP A 138 -13.89 2.59 -23.73
N SER A 139 -12.70 2.68 -23.14
CA SER A 139 -11.65 1.66 -23.28
C SER A 139 -11.93 0.43 -22.43
N PHE A 140 -12.37 0.57 -21.18
CA PHE A 140 -12.51 -0.58 -20.28
C PHE A 140 -13.32 -1.76 -20.87
N PRO A 141 -14.47 -1.59 -21.56
CA PRO A 141 -15.21 -2.70 -22.15
C PRO A 141 -14.49 -3.39 -23.31
N VAL A 142 -13.72 -2.64 -24.10
CA VAL A 142 -13.01 -3.12 -25.30
C VAL A 142 -11.76 -3.91 -24.92
N TYR A 143 -11.06 -3.50 -23.86
CA TYR A 143 -9.81 -4.13 -23.43
C TYR A 143 -10.02 -5.18 -22.33
N ALA A 144 -11.23 -5.33 -21.79
CA ALA A 144 -11.51 -6.26 -20.69
C ALA A 144 -11.29 -7.73 -21.05
N GLU A 145 -10.60 -8.45 -20.16
CA GLU A 145 -10.33 -9.90 -20.27
C GLU A 145 -11.11 -10.67 -19.20
N ASP A 146 -11.54 -11.89 -19.52
CA ASP A 146 -12.04 -12.82 -18.50
C ASP A 146 -10.84 -13.47 -17.81
N LEU A 147 -10.55 -13.04 -16.58
CA LEU A 147 -9.34 -13.43 -15.85
C LEU A 147 -9.44 -14.84 -15.23
N ASP A 148 -10.58 -15.50 -15.40
CA ASP A 148 -10.82 -16.89 -15.00
C ASP A 148 -10.79 -17.83 -16.24
N SER A 149 -10.33 -17.33 -17.41
CA SER A 149 -10.27 -18.03 -18.71
C SER A 149 -8.85 -18.23 -19.25
N GLU A 150 -8.67 -19.22 -20.14
CA GLU A 150 -7.44 -19.42 -20.93
C GLU A 150 -7.27 -18.38 -22.07
N ASP A 151 -8.22 -17.46 -22.26
CA ASP A 151 -8.15 -16.36 -23.25
C ASP A 151 -7.79 -14.99 -22.65
N SER A 152 -7.00 -14.96 -21.56
CA SER A 152 -6.47 -13.72 -20.95
C SER A 152 -4.97 -13.54 -21.23
N PRO A 153 -4.57 -12.91 -22.36
CA PRO A 153 -3.16 -12.71 -22.71
C PRO A 153 -2.41 -11.85 -21.67
N SER A 154 -3.09 -10.91 -21.01
CA SER A 154 -2.46 -10.07 -19.99
C SER A 154 -2.06 -10.88 -18.75
N THR A 155 -2.89 -11.85 -18.31
CA THR A 155 -2.57 -12.67 -17.14
C THR A 155 -1.65 -13.83 -17.47
N GLN A 156 -1.80 -14.46 -18.65
CA GLN A 156 -0.88 -15.50 -19.12
C GLN A 156 0.56 -15.01 -19.26
N ALA A 157 0.75 -13.79 -19.77
CA ALA A 157 2.06 -13.17 -19.86
C ALA A 157 2.71 -13.03 -18.48
N LEU A 158 1.97 -12.55 -17.47
CA LEU A 158 2.50 -12.40 -16.11
C LEU A 158 2.67 -13.74 -15.37
N SER A 159 1.76 -14.69 -15.55
CA SER A 159 1.88 -16.06 -15.00
C SER A 159 3.14 -16.75 -15.50
N THR A 160 3.36 -16.77 -16.82
CA THR A 160 4.57 -17.31 -17.44
C THR A 160 5.81 -16.60 -16.91
N LEU A 161 5.72 -15.27 -16.73
CA LEU A 161 6.88 -14.45 -16.37
C LEU A 161 7.28 -14.54 -14.89
N ALA A 162 6.32 -14.65 -13.98
CA ALA A 162 6.55 -14.88 -12.56
C ALA A 162 7.28 -16.21 -12.34
N LYS A 163 6.89 -17.23 -13.11
CA LYS A 163 7.51 -18.56 -13.15
C LYS A 163 8.92 -18.56 -13.77
N ASP A 164 9.06 -18.01 -14.97
CA ASP A 164 10.35 -17.86 -15.70
C ASP A 164 11.45 -17.25 -14.84
N LEU A 165 11.07 -16.25 -14.02
CA LEU A 165 11.99 -15.43 -13.23
C LEU A 165 12.03 -15.85 -11.75
N SER A 166 11.09 -16.69 -11.30
CA SER A 166 10.88 -17.06 -9.89
C SER A 166 10.69 -15.86 -8.97
N VAL A 167 9.79 -14.94 -9.33
CA VAL A 167 9.46 -13.71 -8.58
C VAL A 167 7.95 -13.57 -8.36
N TYR A 168 7.54 -12.85 -7.32
CA TYR A 168 6.15 -12.40 -7.22
C TYR A 168 5.90 -11.23 -8.18
N ILE A 169 4.79 -11.29 -8.90
CA ILE A 169 4.29 -10.16 -9.69
C ILE A 169 2.95 -9.71 -9.11
N ILE A 170 2.91 -8.50 -8.57
CA ILE A 170 1.66 -7.79 -8.30
C ILE A 170 1.30 -7.09 -9.61
N GLY A 171 0.40 -7.71 -10.37
CA GLY A 171 0.09 -7.40 -11.78
C GLY A 171 -0.69 -6.12 -12.01
N GLY A 172 -0.43 -5.08 -11.21
CA GLY A 172 -1.00 -3.75 -11.35
C GLY A 172 -2.52 -3.77 -11.28
N SER A 173 -3.19 -3.19 -12.26
CA SER A 173 -4.54 -3.65 -12.59
C SER A 173 -4.80 -3.65 -14.09
N ILE A 174 -5.84 -4.38 -14.49
CA ILE A 174 -6.41 -4.46 -15.83
C ILE A 174 -7.94 -4.47 -15.73
N PRO A 175 -8.69 -4.16 -16.81
CA PRO A 175 -10.13 -4.33 -16.80
C PRO A 175 -10.47 -5.83 -16.84
N GLU A 176 -11.16 -6.31 -15.82
CA GLU A 176 -11.70 -7.67 -15.75
C GLU A 176 -13.13 -7.70 -16.27
N ARG A 177 -13.45 -8.65 -17.13
CA ARG A 177 -14.82 -9.02 -17.50
C ARG A 177 -15.23 -10.25 -16.71
N GLN A 178 -16.36 -10.16 -16.00
CA GLN A 178 -17.01 -11.34 -15.44
C GLN A 178 -18.51 -11.25 -15.72
N LYS A 179 -18.96 -12.06 -16.69
CA LYS A 179 -20.32 -12.02 -17.26
C LYS A 179 -20.63 -10.62 -17.86
N ASP A 180 -21.73 -10.03 -17.43
CA ASP A 180 -22.23 -8.70 -17.78
C ASP A 180 -21.47 -7.55 -17.09
N ARG A 181 -20.62 -7.84 -16.09
CA ARG A 181 -19.99 -6.83 -15.24
C ARG A 181 -18.50 -6.66 -15.54
N LEU A 182 -18.03 -5.42 -15.41
CA LEU A 182 -16.62 -5.05 -15.54
C LEU A 182 -16.05 -4.60 -14.18
N TYR A 183 -14.77 -4.84 -13.93
CA TYR A 183 -14.08 -4.44 -12.70
C TYR A 183 -12.68 -3.92 -13.00
N ASN A 184 -12.14 -3.07 -12.13
CA ASN A 184 -10.73 -2.66 -12.14
C ASN A 184 -9.98 -3.61 -11.19
N THR A 185 -9.16 -4.53 -11.73
CA THR A 185 -8.73 -5.73 -11.01
C THR A 185 -7.22 -5.93 -11.03
N CYS A 186 -6.65 -6.12 -9.84
CA CYS A 186 -5.29 -6.56 -9.58
C CYS A 186 -5.25 -8.08 -9.39
N CYS A 187 -4.40 -8.79 -10.14
CA CYS A 187 -4.04 -10.17 -9.87
C CYS A 187 -2.60 -10.23 -9.34
N VAL A 188 -2.33 -11.16 -8.42
CA VAL A 188 -0.98 -11.41 -7.90
C VAL A 188 -0.56 -12.84 -8.25
N PHE A 189 0.60 -12.95 -8.87
CA PHE A 189 1.23 -14.18 -9.32
C PHE A 189 2.38 -14.55 -8.39
N ASP A 190 2.51 -15.83 -8.04
CA ASP A 190 3.61 -16.34 -7.24
C ASP A 190 4.82 -16.80 -8.10
N PRO A 191 5.98 -17.12 -7.49
CA PRO A 191 7.14 -17.67 -8.20
C PRO A 191 6.92 -18.99 -8.96
N GLY A 192 5.78 -19.66 -8.79
CA GLY A 192 5.37 -20.83 -9.59
C GLY A 192 4.57 -20.46 -10.86
N GLY A 193 4.10 -19.22 -10.93
CA GLY A 193 3.24 -18.67 -11.97
C GLY A 193 1.74 -18.66 -11.61
N GLU A 194 1.36 -19.10 -10.41
CA GLU A 194 -0.03 -19.29 -10.02
C GLU A 194 -0.68 -18.00 -9.52
N VAL A 195 -1.96 -17.78 -9.84
CA VAL A 195 -2.72 -16.61 -9.35
C VAL A 195 -3.12 -16.84 -7.88
N VAL A 196 -2.27 -16.42 -6.95
CA VAL A 196 -2.48 -16.56 -5.51
C VAL A 196 -3.44 -15.54 -4.92
N ALA A 197 -3.73 -14.44 -5.62
CA ALA A 197 -4.74 -13.47 -5.19
C ALA A 197 -5.37 -12.67 -6.35
N LYS A 198 -6.65 -12.30 -6.17
CA LYS A 198 -7.39 -11.34 -7.01
C LYS A 198 -7.97 -10.25 -6.09
N TYR A 199 -7.86 -8.99 -6.49
CA TYR A 199 -8.40 -7.82 -5.79
C TYR A 199 -9.10 -6.89 -6.77
N ARG A 200 -10.38 -6.61 -6.53
CA ARG A 200 -11.19 -5.66 -7.30
C ARG A 200 -11.24 -4.34 -6.53
N LYS A 201 -10.98 -3.22 -7.21
CA LYS A 201 -10.99 -1.85 -6.66
C LYS A 201 -12.27 -1.59 -5.87
N CYS A 202 -12.17 -1.38 -4.56
CA CYS A 202 -13.35 -1.26 -3.70
C CYS A 202 -14.02 0.11 -3.87
N HIS A 203 -13.23 1.18 -3.94
CA HIS A 203 -13.72 2.54 -4.09
C HIS A 203 -13.48 3.03 -5.51
N LEU A 204 -14.56 3.12 -6.31
CA LEU A 204 -14.49 3.62 -7.67
C LEU A 204 -14.19 5.13 -7.71
N PHE A 205 -13.43 5.55 -8.71
CA PHE A 205 -13.02 6.92 -8.93
C PHE A 205 -14.15 7.73 -9.57
N ASP A 206 -15.06 8.18 -8.70
CA ASP A 206 -16.14 9.10 -9.01
C ASP A 206 -15.82 10.48 -8.42
N ILE A 207 -15.45 11.44 -9.28
CA ILE A 207 -15.21 12.84 -8.89
C ILE A 207 -15.81 13.82 -9.90
N ASP A 208 -16.23 14.97 -9.38
CA ASP A 208 -16.43 16.19 -10.15
C ASP A 208 -15.68 17.34 -9.48
N ILE A 209 -14.71 17.93 -10.18
CA ILE A 209 -13.95 19.11 -9.77
C ILE A 209 -14.22 20.17 -10.84
N PRO A 210 -15.20 21.07 -10.61
CA PRO A 210 -15.70 21.99 -11.63
C PRO A 210 -14.60 22.78 -12.34
N GLY A 211 -14.62 22.72 -13.67
CA GLY A 211 -13.65 23.39 -14.54
C GLY A 211 -12.23 22.81 -14.51
N LYS A 212 -12.02 21.59 -13.96
CA LYS A 212 -10.71 20.92 -13.93
C LYS A 212 -10.73 19.47 -14.39
N ILE A 213 -11.57 18.63 -13.76
CA ILE A 213 -11.71 17.22 -14.11
C ILE A 213 -13.03 16.67 -13.57
N THR A 214 -13.74 15.93 -14.41
CA THR A 214 -14.91 15.14 -14.04
C THR A 214 -14.65 13.74 -14.58
N PHE A 215 -14.67 12.72 -13.72
CA PHE A 215 -14.47 11.32 -14.11
C PHE A 215 -15.32 10.43 -13.21
N LYS A 216 -15.89 9.36 -13.77
CA LYS A 216 -16.86 8.51 -13.07
C LYS A 216 -16.69 7.06 -13.48
N GLU A 217 -15.79 6.34 -12.81
CA GLU A 217 -15.57 4.90 -13.07
C GLU A 217 -16.89 4.11 -12.96
N SER A 218 -17.82 4.50 -12.08
CA SER A 218 -19.09 3.78 -11.87
C SER A 218 -20.09 3.81 -13.03
N ASP A 219 -19.84 4.58 -14.09
CA ASP A 219 -20.65 4.52 -15.32
C ASP A 219 -20.33 3.26 -16.16
N THR A 220 -19.15 2.67 -15.98
CA THR A 220 -18.69 1.47 -16.72
C THR A 220 -18.31 0.30 -15.80
N LEU A 221 -17.74 0.59 -14.62
CA LEU A 221 -17.12 -0.39 -13.73
C LEU A 221 -17.98 -0.68 -12.49
N THR A 222 -17.84 -1.90 -11.97
CA THR A 222 -18.39 -2.36 -10.70
C THR A 222 -17.31 -2.35 -9.62
N CYS A 223 -17.68 -1.95 -8.40
CA CYS A 223 -16.81 -2.01 -7.22
C CYS A 223 -16.52 -3.46 -6.78
N GLY A 224 -15.30 -3.70 -6.32
CA GLY A 224 -14.95 -4.89 -5.55
C GLY A 224 -15.57 -4.89 -4.15
N ASP A 225 -15.73 -6.07 -3.56
CA ASP A 225 -16.44 -6.25 -2.28
C ASP A 225 -15.57 -6.89 -1.16
N SER A 226 -14.29 -7.13 -1.44
CA SER A 226 -13.36 -7.87 -0.57
C SER A 226 -11.99 -7.20 -0.43
N LEU A 227 -11.56 -6.98 0.81
CA LEU A 227 -10.17 -6.61 1.13
C LEU A 227 -9.26 -7.85 1.04
N THR A 228 -8.22 -7.80 0.22
CA THR A 228 -7.33 -8.92 -0.10
C THR A 228 -5.96 -8.75 0.57
N VAL A 229 -5.49 -9.80 1.24
CA VAL A 229 -4.13 -9.89 1.80
C VAL A 229 -3.44 -11.08 1.15
N VAL A 230 -2.23 -10.85 0.64
CA VAL A 230 -1.34 -11.90 0.13
C VAL A 230 -0.36 -12.27 1.25
N GLU A 231 -0.16 -13.57 1.47
CA GLU A 231 0.89 -14.08 2.35
C GLU A 231 2.02 -14.64 1.49
N THR A 232 3.22 -14.09 1.65
CA THR A 232 4.45 -14.54 0.97
C THR A 232 5.49 -14.97 2.02
N GLU A 233 6.60 -15.57 1.60
CA GLU A 233 7.72 -15.87 2.51
C GLU A 233 8.34 -14.61 3.16
N HIS A 234 8.18 -13.45 2.52
CA HIS A 234 8.63 -12.15 3.01
C HIS A 234 7.68 -11.56 4.07
N GLY A 235 6.38 -11.88 4.03
CA GLY A 235 5.39 -11.41 5.00
C GLY A 235 4.00 -11.16 4.38
N LYS A 236 3.24 -10.25 5.01
CA LYS A 236 1.85 -9.95 4.59
C LYS A 236 1.74 -8.64 3.82
N ILE A 237 1.20 -8.73 2.60
CA ILE A 237 0.99 -7.62 1.68
C ILE A 237 -0.52 -7.35 1.53
N GLY A 238 -0.95 -6.10 1.76
CA GLY A 238 -2.33 -5.66 1.49
C GLY A 238 -2.47 -5.02 0.11
N LEU A 239 -3.63 -5.16 -0.52
CA LEU A 239 -3.90 -4.60 -1.86
C LEU A 239 -4.98 -3.50 -1.83
N GLY A 240 -4.71 -2.38 -2.48
CA GLY A 240 -5.72 -1.39 -2.87
C GLY A 240 -5.44 -0.94 -4.31
N ILE A 241 -6.35 -0.22 -4.95
CA ILE A 241 -6.12 0.38 -6.27
C ILE A 241 -6.50 1.87 -6.23
N CYS A 242 -5.52 2.72 -6.54
CA CYS A 242 -5.67 4.15 -6.80
C CYS A 242 -6.52 4.92 -5.77
N TYR A 243 -7.82 5.09 -6.04
CA TYR A 243 -8.75 5.84 -5.21
C TYR A 243 -8.96 5.21 -3.83
N ASP A 244 -8.75 3.89 -3.69
CA ASP A 244 -8.68 3.18 -2.40
C ASP A 244 -7.67 3.82 -1.42
N LEU A 245 -6.59 4.44 -1.93
CA LEU A 245 -5.60 5.16 -1.12
C LEU A 245 -6.23 6.31 -0.30
N ARG A 246 -7.38 6.86 -0.74
CA ARG A 246 -8.07 7.95 -0.03
C ARG A 246 -8.74 7.50 1.27
N PHE A 247 -9.08 6.22 1.40
CA PHE A 247 -9.88 5.70 2.52
C PHE A 247 -8.96 5.12 3.61
N PRO A 248 -8.69 5.82 4.73
CA PRO A 248 -7.76 5.35 5.77
C PRO A 248 -8.21 4.04 6.42
N GLU A 249 -9.50 3.77 6.46
CA GLU A 249 -10.12 2.58 7.05
C GLU A 249 -9.56 1.28 6.45
N LEU A 250 -9.36 1.26 5.13
CA LEU A 250 -8.79 0.13 4.39
C LEU A 250 -7.36 -0.17 4.85
N ALA A 251 -6.52 0.86 5.02
CA ALA A 251 -5.16 0.70 5.52
C ALA A 251 -5.12 0.29 7.00
N MET A 252 -6.04 0.81 7.82
CA MET A 252 -6.18 0.45 9.23
C MET A 252 -6.61 -1.01 9.42
N ILE A 253 -7.54 -1.50 8.58
CA ILE A 253 -7.93 -2.93 8.58
C ILE A 253 -6.74 -3.80 8.15
N TYR A 254 -5.97 -3.41 7.12
CA TYR A 254 -4.77 -4.15 6.73
C TYR A 254 -3.71 -4.19 7.83
N ALA A 255 -3.39 -3.06 8.46
CA ALA A 255 -2.45 -3.00 9.58
C ALA A 255 -2.87 -3.96 10.71
N LYS A 256 -4.17 -4.01 11.03
CA LYS A 256 -4.74 -4.94 12.01
C LYS A 256 -4.67 -6.41 11.59
N ARG A 257 -4.82 -6.71 10.29
CA ARG A 257 -4.61 -8.06 9.71
C ARG A 257 -3.13 -8.50 9.70
N GLY A 258 -2.22 -7.67 10.23
CA GLY A 258 -0.79 -7.95 10.33
C GLY A 258 0.01 -7.53 9.10
N VAL A 259 -0.56 -6.72 8.21
CA VAL A 259 0.14 -6.24 7.01
C VAL A 259 1.32 -5.33 7.36
N GLN A 260 2.42 -5.49 6.62
CA GLN A 260 3.66 -4.72 6.76
C GLN A 260 4.02 -3.93 5.48
N LEU A 261 3.39 -4.24 4.35
CA LEU A 261 3.41 -3.46 3.10
C LEU A 261 1.99 -3.37 2.51
N ILE A 262 1.50 -2.18 2.18
CA ILE A 262 0.30 -2.05 1.34
C ILE A 262 0.71 -1.53 -0.05
N VAL A 263 0.24 -2.20 -1.09
CA VAL A 263 0.51 -1.84 -2.49
C VAL A 263 -0.73 -1.23 -3.12
N TYR A 264 -0.53 -0.10 -3.80
CA TYR A 264 -1.55 0.62 -4.56
C TYR A 264 -1.05 0.91 -5.99
N PRO A 265 -1.35 0.04 -6.97
CA PRO A 265 -1.33 0.45 -8.37
C PRO A 265 -2.33 1.61 -8.54
N GLY A 266 -1.95 2.71 -9.19
CA GLY A 266 -2.86 3.85 -9.32
C GLY A 266 -2.36 5.00 -10.18
N ALA A 267 -3.24 5.49 -11.06
CA ALA A 267 -3.02 6.65 -11.90
C ALA A 267 -3.74 7.88 -11.31
N PHE A 268 -3.08 8.65 -10.44
CA PHE A 268 -3.59 9.99 -10.11
C PHE A 268 -3.41 10.93 -11.31
N ASN A 269 -4.30 11.91 -11.47
CA ASN A 269 -4.26 12.91 -12.54
C ASN A 269 -3.48 14.18 -12.15
N MET A 270 -3.15 15.02 -13.14
CA MET A 270 -2.47 16.30 -12.94
C MET A 270 -3.16 17.31 -11.99
N VAL A 271 -4.45 17.15 -11.68
CA VAL A 271 -5.18 18.02 -10.73
C VAL A 271 -4.98 17.57 -9.29
N THR A 272 -4.89 16.27 -9.04
CA THR A 272 -4.88 15.69 -7.69
C THR A 272 -3.54 15.07 -7.29
N GLY A 273 -2.72 14.65 -8.26
CA GLY A 273 -1.36 14.15 -8.07
C GLY A 273 -0.47 15.11 -7.28
N PRO A 274 -0.24 16.36 -7.74
CA PRO A 274 0.67 17.32 -7.11
C PRO A 274 0.38 17.65 -5.64
N VAL A 275 -0.87 17.45 -5.19
CA VAL A 275 -1.34 17.87 -3.85
C VAL A 275 -1.73 16.71 -2.94
N HIS A 276 -2.08 15.54 -3.49
CA HIS A 276 -2.59 14.40 -2.71
C HIS A 276 -1.74 13.13 -2.81
N TRP A 277 -0.98 12.91 -3.89
CA TRP A 277 -0.29 11.63 -4.12
C TRP A 277 0.69 11.31 -2.99
N GLN A 278 1.71 12.16 -2.80
CA GLN A 278 2.71 11.98 -1.76
C GLN A 278 2.12 12.10 -0.34
N LEU A 279 1.18 13.02 -0.13
CA LEU A 279 0.53 13.23 1.16
C LEU A 279 -0.23 11.99 1.64
N LEU A 280 -1.02 11.35 0.76
CA LEU A 280 -1.82 10.19 1.15
C LEU A 280 -0.95 8.97 1.44
N GLN A 281 0.04 8.65 0.59
CA GLN A 281 0.94 7.51 0.86
C GLN A 281 1.74 7.70 2.16
N GLN A 282 2.21 8.92 2.46
CA GLN A 282 2.87 9.23 3.74
C GLN A 282 1.93 9.07 4.94
N ALA A 283 0.68 9.56 4.85
CA ALA A 283 -0.33 9.36 5.89
C ALA A 283 -0.65 7.87 6.12
N ARG A 284 -0.93 7.11 5.05
CA ARG A 284 -1.21 5.66 5.15
C ARG A 284 -0.04 4.88 5.76
N ALA A 285 1.20 5.28 5.49
CA ALA A 285 2.39 4.65 6.06
C ALA A 285 2.57 4.95 7.56
N VAL A 286 2.48 6.23 7.97
CA VAL A 286 2.76 6.65 9.36
C VAL A 286 1.64 6.32 10.35
N ASP A 287 0.37 6.49 9.96
CA ASP A 287 -0.80 6.23 10.84
C ASP A 287 -0.92 4.75 11.24
N ASN A 288 -0.28 3.87 10.46
CA ASN A 288 -0.37 2.42 10.52
C ASN A 288 0.98 1.72 10.72
N GLN A 289 2.10 2.47 10.69
CA GLN A 289 3.47 2.01 10.88
C GLN A 289 3.80 0.80 9.97
N LEU A 290 3.68 1.01 8.66
CA LEU A 290 3.92 0.03 7.61
C LEU A 290 4.48 0.69 6.34
N TYR A 291 5.05 -0.09 5.43
CA TYR A 291 5.44 0.40 4.11
C TYR A 291 4.22 0.64 3.23
N VAL A 292 4.30 1.66 2.37
CA VAL A 292 3.33 1.90 1.30
C VAL A 292 4.07 2.00 -0.03
N ALA A 293 3.64 1.22 -1.03
CA ALA A 293 4.17 1.29 -2.39
C ALA A 293 3.08 1.72 -3.36
N THR A 294 3.35 2.73 -4.18
CA THR A 294 2.43 3.28 -5.17
C THR A 294 3.03 3.16 -6.57
N CYS A 295 2.29 2.57 -7.51
CA CYS A 295 2.79 2.38 -8.89
C CYS A 295 1.83 3.01 -9.90
N SER A 296 2.28 4.09 -10.54
CA SER A 296 1.55 4.86 -11.55
C SER A 296 2.04 4.49 -12.95
N PRO A 297 1.20 4.59 -13.99
CA PRO A 297 1.68 4.78 -15.35
C PRO A 297 2.58 6.01 -15.42
N ALA A 298 3.49 6.04 -16.39
CA ALA A 298 4.20 7.24 -16.78
C ALA A 298 3.23 8.29 -17.32
N ARG A 299 3.64 9.56 -17.30
CA ARG A 299 2.83 10.66 -17.83
C ARG A 299 2.77 10.60 -19.35
N ASP A 300 1.56 10.70 -19.87
CA ASP A 300 1.29 10.94 -21.28
C ASP A 300 0.42 12.19 -21.42
N ASP A 301 1.02 13.27 -21.91
CA ASP A 301 0.32 14.55 -22.16
C ASP A 301 -0.56 14.49 -23.43
N GLY A 302 -0.48 13.41 -24.22
CA GLY A 302 -1.35 13.12 -25.36
C GLY A 302 -2.50 12.16 -25.06
N ALA A 303 -2.50 11.49 -23.89
CA ALA A 303 -3.58 10.60 -23.48
C ALA A 303 -4.82 11.37 -22.99
N SER A 304 -6.00 10.75 -23.13
CA SER A 304 -7.27 11.27 -22.59
C SER A 304 -7.30 11.40 -21.07
N TYR A 305 -6.41 10.68 -20.37
CA TYR A 305 -6.20 10.80 -18.93
C TYR A 305 -4.71 10.90 -18.62
N THR A 306 -4.21 12.14 -18.48
CA THR A 306 -2.80 12.42 -18.16
C THR A 306 -2.46 11.99 -16.72
N ALA A 307 -1.76 10.87 -16.60
CA ALA A 307 -1.27 10.35 -15.33
C ALA A 307 -0.18 11.24 -14.71
N TRP A 308 -0.13 11.25 -13.38
CA TRP A 308 0.84 12.01 -12.60
C TRP A 308 2.25 11.41 -12.70
N GLY A 309 2.38 10.08 -12.73
CA GLY A 309 3.67 9.40 -12.57
C GLY A 309 4.08 9.34 -11.11
N HIS A 310 5.37 9.50 -10.83
CA HIS A 310 5.94 9.53 -9.48
C HIS A 310 5.63 8.28 -8.63
N SER A 311 5.75 7.08 -9.22
CA SER A 311 5.71 5.81 -8.47
C SER A 311 6.68 5.86 -7.30
N THR A 312 6.20 5.59 -6.08
CA THR A 312 6.94 5.82 -4.82
C THR A 312 6.89 4.61 -3.88
N VAL A 313 7.97 4.36 -3.14
CA VAL A 313 7.98 3.56 -1.90
C VAL A 313 8.15 4.50 -0.70
N VAL A 314 7.29 4.36 0.29
CA VAL A 314 7.33 5.10 1.57
C VAL A 314 7.48 4.13 2.73
N GLY A 315 8.35 4.45 3.68
CA GLY A 315 8.64 3.67 4.88
C GLY A 315 7.70 3.94 6.06
N PRO A 316 7.81 3.12 7.13
CA PRO A 316 6.90 3.13 8.28
C PRO A 316 6.99 4.38 9.18
N PHE A 317 7.77 5.39 8.81
CA PHE A 317 7.95 6.68 9.48
C PHE A 317 7.75 7.87 8.51
N ALA A 318 7.01 7.66 7.42
CA ALA A 318 6.77 8.60 6.31
C ALA A 318 8.01 9.01 5.49
N GLU A 319 9.13 8.31 5.64
CA GLU A 319 10.31 8.51 4.80
C GLU A 319 10.06 8.04 3.36
N VAL A 320 10.37 8.87 2.35
CA VAL A 320 10.36 8.43 0.95
C VAL A 320 11.64 7.62 0.71
N VAL A 321 11.47 6.32 0.45
CA VAL A 321 12.58 5.35 0.29
C VAL A 321 13.08 5.35 -1.16
N ALA A 322 12.17 5.37 -2.12
CA ALA A 322 12.46 5.48 -3.55
C ALA A 322 11.31 6.18 -4.27
N SER A 323 11.59 7.00 -5.28
CA SER A 323 10.58 7.67 -6.11
C SER A 323 11.11 7.89 -7.53
N LEU A 324 10.21 7.84 -8.51
CA LEU A 324 10.49 8.31 -9.88
C LEU A 324 10.05 9.77 -10.08
N ASP A 325 10.42 10.33 -11.24
CA ASP A 325 9.78 11.51 -11.81
C ASP A 325 8.51 11.10 -12.60
N GLU A 326 8.10 11.86 -13.61
CA GLU A 326 6.95 11.54 -14.45
C GLU A 326 7.20 10.49 -15.56
N LYS A 327 8.45 10.12 -15.84
CA LYS A 327 8.85 9.39 -17.06
C LYS A 327 8.79 7.86 -16.86
N PRO A 328 8.80 7.06 -17.95
CA PRO A 328 8.92 5.62 -17.84
C PRO A 328 10.23 5.20 -17.15
N GLY A 329 10.16 4.21 -16.26
CA GLY A 329 11.33 3.74 -15.50
C GLY A 329 10.99 2.71 -14.42
N ILE A 330 11.99 2.28 -13.66
CA ILE A 330 11.83 1.34 -12.54
C ILE A 330 12.43 1.94 -11.27
N ALA A 331 11.61 2.10 -10.22
CA ALA A 331 12.10 2.40 -8.88
C ALA A 331 12.36 1.10 -8.12
N TYR A 332 13.50 1.02 -7.43
CA TYR A 332 13.89 -0.11 -6.59
C TYR A 332 13.97 0.32 -5.13
N ALA A 333 13.52 -0.54 -4.21
CA ALA A 333 13.66 -0.33 -2.77
C ALA A 333 13.91 -1.65 -2.06
N ASP A 334 14.88 -1.67 -1.15
CA ASP A 334 15.09 -2.80 -0.24
C ASP A 334 14.17 -2.64 0.98
N ILE A 335 13.24 -3.58 1.16
CA ILE A 335 12.17 -3.53 2.17
C ILE A 335 12.58 -4.39 3.36
N ASP A 336 12.65 -3.80 4.56
CA ASP A 336 12.94 -4.53 5.79
C ASP A 336 11.80 -4.37 6.80
N PHE A 337 11.00 -5.44 6.96
CA PHE A 337 9.87 -5.46 7.89
C PHE A 337 10.29 -5.40 9.38
N LYS A 338 11.56 -5.63 9.73
CA LYS A 338 12.08 -5.36 11.07
C LYS A 338 11.91 -3.87 11.43
N GLN A 339 12.05 -2.95 10.47
CA GLN A 339 11.83 -1.51 10.70
C GLN A 339 10.38 -1.22 11.13
N CYS A 340 9.39 -1.92 10.56
CA CYS A 340 7.99 -1.78 10.99
C CYS A 340 7.82 -2.18 12.46
N GLU A 341 8.48 -3.26 12.89
CA GLU A 341 8.46 -3.72 14.29
C GLU A 341 9.17 -2.72 15.22
N GLU A 342 10.33 -2.20 14.83
CA GLU A 342 11.05 -1.15 15.58
C GLU A 342 10.20 0.12 15.75
N ARG A 343 9.52 0.61 14.70
CA ARG A 343 8.63 1.77 14.84
C ARG A 343 7.47 1.47 15.80
N ARG A 344 6.84 0.28 15.68
CA ARG A 344 5.73 -0.18 16.54
C ARG A 344 6.15 -0.42 17.99
N GLN A 345 7.42 -0.72 18.26
CA GLN A 345 7.99 -0.82 19.61
C GLN A 345 8.26 0.58 20.22
N ASN A 346 8.95 1.45 19.48
CA ASN A 346 9.35 2.78 19.94
C ASN A 346 8.16 3.76 20.07
N MET A 347 7.13 3.61 19.23
CA MET A 347 5.92 4.43 19.23
C MET A 347 4.70 3.51 19.11
N PRO A 348 4.20 2.94 20.22
CA PRO A 348 3.22 1.85 20.18
C PRO A 348 1.77 2.35 20.00
N LEU A 349 1.48 2.97 18.84
CA LEU A 349 0.18 3.58 18.52
C LEU A 349 -0.99 2.62 18.72
N THR A 350 -0.82 1.34 18.35
CA THR A 350 -1.84 0.29 18.51
C THR A 350 -2.21 -0.01 19.97
N LYS A 351 -1.34 0.31 20.94
CA LYS A 351 -1.60 0.19 22.39
C LYS A 351 -2.18 1.48 23.00
N GLN A 352 -2.24 2.56 22.23
CA GLN A 352 -2.66 3.90 22.68
C GLN A 352 -4.01 4.33 22.09
N ARG A 353 -4.53 3.58 21.11
CA ARG A 353 -5.90 3.67 20.60
C ARG A 353 -6.89 3.43 21.75
N ARG A 354 -7.87 4.33 21.88
CA ARG A 354 -8.75 4.56 23.03
C ARG A 354 -10.08 3.79 22.92
N ALA A 355 -9.95 2.46 22.90
CA ALA A 355 -10.97 1.42 22.72
C ALA A 355 -12.29 1.52 23.53
N ASP A 356 -12.42 2.52 24.40
CA ASP A 356 -13.63 2.92 25.08
C ASP A 356 -14.46 3.99 24.32
N LEU A 357 -13.96 4.52 23.19
CA LEU A 357 -14.52 5.70 22.51
C LEU A 357 -14.95 5.50 21.04
N TYR A 358 -14.27 4.66 20.22
CA TYR A 358 -14.61 4.45 18.80
C TYR A 358 -14.44 2.95 18.39
N ASP A 359 -14.84 2.52 17.18
CA ASP A 359 -14.61 1.13 16.70
C ASP A 359 -14.51 1.04 15.15
N LEU A 360 -13.58 0.24 14.61
CA LEU A 360 -13.45 -0.12 13.19
C LEU A 360 -13.79 -1.59 12.95
N ASN A 361 -14.90 -1.85 12.24
CA ASN A 361 -15.38 -3.20 12.02
C ASN A 361 -14.99 -3.75 10.64
N ASP A 362 -14.15 -4.79 10.62
CA ASP A 362 -13.94 -5.65 9.44
C ASP A 362 -15.18 -6.54 9.25
N CYS A 363 -16.16 -6.01 8.50
CA CYS A 363 -17.50 -6.57 8.37
C CYS A 363 -17.55 -8.02 7.82
N ARG A 364 -16.55 -8.45 7.03
CA ARG A 364 -16.51 -9.81 6.47
C ARG A 364 -15.83 -10.82 7.39
N ASN A 365 -14.77 -10.43 8.11
CA ASN A 365 -14.03 -11.34 8.98
C ASN A 365 -14.49 -11.33 10.45
N LYS A 366 -15.47 -10.48 10.83
CA LYS A 366 -15.89 -10.23 12.23
C LYS A 366 -14.74 -9.76 13.14
N VAL A 367 -13.73 -9.13 12.56
CA VAL A 367 -12.55 -8.62 13.27
C VAL A 367 -12.81 -7.16 13.66
N GLY A 368 -13.73 -6.93 14.61
CA GLY A 368 -14.05 -5.61 15.18
C GLY A 368 -12.88 -5.01 16.00
N PHE A 369 -12.55 -3.74 15.79
CA PHE A 369 -11.43 -3.03 16.41
C PHE A 369 -11.97 -1.89 17.24
N ARG A 370 -12.16 -2.09 18.54
CA ARG A 370 -12.39 -0.97 19.45
C ARG A 370 -11.19 -0.01 19.35
N PHE A 371 -11.45 1.17 18.76
CA PHE A 371 -10.50 2.22 18.44
C PHE A 371 -10.31 3.18 19.61
#